data_AF-A0A2K0TR43-F1
#
_entry.id   AF-A0A2K0TR43-F1
#
_cell.length_a   1.000
_cell.length_b   1.000
_cell.length_c   1.000
_cell.angle_alpha   90.00
_cell.angle_beta   90.00
_cell.angle_gamma   90.00
#
_symmetry.space_group_name_H-M   'P 1'
#
loop_
_entity.id
_entity.type
_entity.pdbx_description
1 polymer ?
#
loop_
_entity_poly.entity_id
_entity_poly.type
_entity_poly.pdbx_seq_one_letter_code
_entity_poly.pdbx_strand_id
1 'polypeptide(L)'
;MDGQTEDEDEDEDGDINESFRILELYGVIYGKYLECANDENKKLIRYDNFHRMSSEDCVWEGPETLTIKAPLQARYKAIPIKNLSSVASFMTDVLGIGNCNEDIICAQILDLRRFYEVDFDRLKNLYSSLWDLLRKKNPSEARKLMKSKFADEAPIYTPSDDSWNKVSECLWSSATTIRSKKVLEPDYKEMRSFFVDILGVATLNLGLIYTELTKLGESKPTVELVKEQLFAFNDHFHTIMDYKDIKPDGMRKLKIFPIRQPGDIQFCDGNADFAIADTRPLEDNFRQKIKTMGFTFDELHSLGPVIRWLGLEERYLSRLVTETSKVEDDGRVLNHSLTRTIELRAHALCR
;
A
#
# COMPACT_ATOMS: atom_id res chain seq x y z
N MET A 1 -65.36 25.19 28.70
CA MET A 1 -65.00 23.76 28.86
C MET A 1 -63.50 23.77 28.98
N ASP A 2 -63.06 23.96 30.22
CA ASP A 2 -61.67 23.89 30.63
C ASP A 2 -61.19 22.44 30.56
N GLY A 3 -59.96 22.24 30.13
CA GLY A 3 -59.27 20.95 30.15
C GLY A 3 -57.79 21.21 30.39
N GLN A 4 -57.39 21.01 31.64
CA GLN A 4 -56.04 21.16 32.17
C GLN A 4 -55.05 20.18 31.54
N THR A 5 -53.85 20.67 31.28
CA THR A 5 -52.56 19.96 31.22
C THR A 5 -52.06 19.67 32.64
N GLU A 6 -51.79 18.40 32.93
CA GLU A 6 -50.88 17.86 33.97
C GLU A 6 -50.32 16.57 33.34
N ASP A 7 -49.05 16.55 32.91
CA ASP A 7 -47.86 16.14 33.67
C ASP A 7 -47.86 14.64 34.03
N GLU A 8 -46.95 13.88 33.42
CA GLU A 8 -46.27 12.70 33.98
C GLU A 8 -45.13 12.28 33.00
N ASP A 9 -44.08 13.10 32.96
CA ASP A 9 -42.72 12.71 32.53
C ASP A 9 -41.87 12.55 33.81
N GLU A 10 -41.90 11.36 34.42
CA GLU A 10 -40.94 10.98 35.46
C GLU A 10 -40.59 9.50 35.27
N ASP A 11 -39.48 9.20 34.56
CA ASP A 11 -38.79 7.90 34.67
C ASP A 11 -37.38 7.85 34.01
N GLU A 12 -36.65 8.97 33.87
CA GLU A 12 -35.25 8.94 33.37
C GLU A 12 -34.17 9.35 34.40
N ASP A 13 -34.53 9.87 35.57
CA ASP A 13 -33.55 10.40 36.54
C ASP A 13 -33.08 9.38 37.61
N GLY A 14 -33.73 8.21 37.67
CA GLY A 14 -33.45 7.16 38.67
C GLY A 14 -32.17 6.36 38.40
N ASP A 15 -31.89 6.04 37.14
CA ASP A 15 -30.82 5.09 36.74
C ASP A 15 -29.41 5.74 36.78
N ILE A 16 -29.36 7.05 36.51
CA ILE A 16 -28.15 7.87 36.58
C ILE A 16 -27.69 7.97 38.05
N ASN A 17 -28.62 8.23 38.97
CA ASN A 17 -28.34 8.41 40.40
C ASN A 17 -27.89 7.10 41.09
N GLU A 18 -28.45 5.97 40.67
CA GLU A 18 -28.03 4.64 41.17
C GLU A 18 -26.61 4.28 40.71
N SER A 19 -26.28 4.57 39.44
CA SER A 19 -24.93 4.39 38.89
C SER A 19 -23.86 5.22 39.62
N PHE A 20 -24.17 6.47 40.00
CA PHE A 20 -23.27 7.29 40.81
C PHE A 20 -23.03 6.71 42.21
N ARG A 21 -24.10 6.25 42.86
CA ARG A 21 -24.04 5.66 44.21
C ARG A 21 -23.21 4.38 44.24
N ILE A 22 -23.34 3.53 43.22
CA ILE A 22 -22.55 2.31 43.08
C ILE A 22 -21.05 2.66 42.95
N LEU A 23 -20.70 3.74 42.24
CA LEU A 23 -19.31 4.16 42.04
C LEU A 23 -18.70 4.85 43.26
N GLU A 24 -19.47 5.63 44.00
CA GLU A 24 -19.06 6.12 45.32
C GLU A 24 -18.84 4.95 46.29
N LEU A 25 -19.70 3.93 46.25
CA LEU A 25 -19.52 2.68 46.99
C LEU A 25 -18.21 1.99 46.61
N TYR A 26 -17.85 1.90 45.33
CA TYR A 26 -16.54 1.37 44.90
C TYR A 26 -15.36 2.20 45.43
N GLY A 27 -15.46 3.53 45.40
CA GLY A 27 -14.45 4.42 45.97
C GLY A 27 -14.28 4.22 47.49
N VAL A 28 -15.38 4.04 48.21
CA VAL A 28 -15.39 3.77 49.66
C VAL A 28 -14.88 2.36 49.97
N ILE A 29 -15.26 1.35 49.18
CA ILE A 29 -14.76 -0.03 49.31
C ILE A 29 -13.25 -0.05 49.05
N TYR A 30 -12.75 0.67 48.05
CA TYR A 30 -11.32 0.76 47.78
C TYR A 30 -10.56 1.53 48.87
N GLY A 31 -11.12 2.63 49.39
CA GLY A 31 -10.56 3.32 50.55
C GLY A 31 -10.43 2.41 51.76
N LYS A 32 -11.46 1.61 52.05
CA LYS A 32 -11.42 0.60 53.12
C LYS A 32 -10.51 -0.59 52.82
N TYR A 33 -10.35 -0.96 51.54
CA TYR A 33 -9.41 -1.99 51.10
C TYR A 33 -7.95 -1.58 51.33
N LEU A 34 -7.57 -0.34 51.03
CA LEU A 34 -6.25 0.21 51.33
C LEU A 34 -5.92 0.20 52.84
N GLU A 35 -6.94 0.26 53.68
CA GLU A 35 -6.81 0.17 55.14
C GLU A 35 -6.76 -1.30 55.66
N CYS A 36 -7.15 -2.28 54.85
CA CYS A 36 -7.24 -3.70 55.24
C CYS A 36 -6.20 -4.57 54.50
N ALA A 37 -5.05 -4.78 55.14
CA ALA A 37 -3.91 -5.52 54.62
C ALA A 37 -4.05 -7.07 54.65
N ASN A 38 -5.23 -7.66 54.36
CA ASN A 38 -5.39 -9.13 54.35
C ASN A 38 -6.11 -9.68 53.12
N ASP A 39 -5.53 -10.77 52.59
CA ASP A 39 -5.59 -11.21 51.19
C ASP A 39 -6.74 -12.18 50.86
N GLU A 40 -7.61 -12.51 51.82
CA GLU A 40 -8.61 -13.59 51.65
C GLU A 40 -9.96 -13.17 51.05
N ASN A 41 -10.25 -11.88 50.92
CA ASN A 41 -11.55 -11.40 50.39
C ASN A 41 -11.61 -11.26 48.85
N LYS A 42 -10.61 -11.79 48.13
CA LYS A 42 -10.41 -11.66 46.67
C LYS A 42 -11.53 -12.23 45.76
N LYS A 43 -12.63 -12.78 46.27
CA LYS A 43 -13.53 -13.62 45.45
C LYS A 43 -15.01 -13.25 45.35
N LEU A 44 -15.51 -12.17 45.94
CA LEU A 44 -16.91 -11.80 45.68
C LEU A 44 -17.11 -10.29 45.68
N ILE A 45 -17.27 -9.72 44.48
CA ILE A 45 -18.02 -8.48 44.29
C ILE A 45 -19.02 -8.70 43.17
N ARG A 46 -20.30 -8.52 43.51
CA ARG A 46 -21.47 -8.74 42.65
C ARG A 46 -21.80 -7.39 42.01
N TYR A 47 -21.62 -7.28 40.70
CA TYR A 47 -22.13 -6.16 39.90
C TYR A 47 -23.63 -6.37 39.69
N ASP A 48 -24.45 -5.42 40.16
CA ASP A 48 -25.82 -5.25 39.67
C ASP A 48 -25.86 -4.02 38.75
N ASN A 49 -26.59 -4.17 37.65
CA ASN A 49 -27.03 -3.18 36.65
C ASN A 49 -26.12 -2.73 35.49
N PHE A 50 -24.92 -3.30 35.31
CA PHE A 50 -24.30 -3.40 33.98
C PHE A 50 -24.06 -4.88 33.68
N HIS A 51 -24.48 -5.36 32.50
CA HIS A 51 -24.32 -6.76 32.06
C HIS A 51 -23.04 -7.39 32.60
N ARG A 52 -23.14 -8.53 33.31
CA ARG A 52 -22.02 -9.27 33.92
C ARG A 52 -20.76 -9.23 33.04
N MET A 53 -19.83 -8.33 33.31
CA MET A 53 -18.53 -8.32 32.66
C MET A 53 -17.54 -8.98 33.59
N SER A 54 -16.94 -10.09 33.16
CA SER A 54 -15.83 -10.70 33.90
C SER A 54 -14.63 -9.75 33.88
N SER A 55 -13.75 -9.82 34.88
CA SER A 55 -12.45 -9.15 34.83
C SER A 55 -11.64 -9.58 33.59
N GLU A 56 -11.92 -10.77 33.07
CA GLU A 56 -11.31 -11.31 31.85
C GLU A 56 -11.81 -10.62 30.57
N ASP A 57 -13.01 -10.03 30.59
CA ASP A 57 -13.67 -9.36 29.45
C ASP A 57 -13.41 -7.84 29.41
N CYS A 58 -12.57 -7.34 30.32
CA CYS A 58 -12.34 -5.91 30.50
C CYS A 58 -10.87 -5.54 30.25
N VAL A 59 -10.66 -4.30 29.81
CA VAL A 59 -9.37 -3.61 29.89
C VAL A 59 -9.60 -2.25 30.52
N TRP A 60 -8.62 -1.76 31.29
CA TRP A 60 -8.75 -0.43 31.89
C TRP A 60 -8.60 0.66 30.81
N GLU A 61 -7.41 0.82 30.23
CA GLU A 61 -7.18 1.71 29.08
C GLU A 61 -7.24 0.94 27.76
N GLY A 62 -7.93 1.47 26.75
CA GLY A 62 -7.99 0.88 25.42
C GLY A 62 -8.79 1.75 24.44
N PRO A 63 -8.70 1.47 23.12
CA PRO A 63 -9.48 2.20 22.14
C PRO A 63 -10.98 1.93 22.33
N GLU A 64 -11.80 2.97 22.20
CA GLU A 64 -13.27 2.89 22.31
C GLU A 64 -13.89 1.93 21.28
N THR A 65 -13.18 1.71 20.18
CA THR A 65 -13.56 0.80 19.10
C THR A 65 -13.36 -0.69 19.42
N LEU A 66 -12.85 -1.03 20.61
CA LEU A 66 -12.64 -2.40 21.05
C LEU A 66 -13.97 -3.07 21.49
N THR A 67 -14.28 -4.26 20.96
CA THR A 67 -15.49 -5.03 21.34
C THR A 67 -15.18 -6.38 21.97
N ILE A 68 -14.02 -6.98 21.69
CA ILE A 68 -13.60 -8.24 22.35
C ILE A 68 -13.41 -8.04 23.84
N LYS A 69 -12.95 -6.85 24.26
CA LYS A 69 -12.90 -6.45 25.67
C LYS A 69 -13.44 -5.04 25.84
N ALA A 70 -14.15 -4.76 26.93
CA ALA A 70 -14.66 -3.42 27.19
C ALA A 70 -13.55 -2.50 27.74
N PRO A 71 -13.30 -1.33 27.12
CA PRO A 71 -12.43 -0.31 27.66
C PRO A 71 -13.16 0.48 28.76
N LEU A 72 -12.86 0.16 30.02
CA LEU A 72 -13.57 0.71 31.17
C LEU A 72 -13.29 2.20 31.39
N GLN A 73 -12.05 2.66 31.15
CA GLN A 73 -11.69 4.07 31.40
C GLN A 73 -12.52 5.03 30.53
N ALA A 74 -12.78 4.70 29.27
CA ALA A 74 -13.59 5.54 28.38
C ALA A 74 -15.03 5.68 28.89
N ARG A 75 -15.63 4.56 29.33
CA ARG A 75 -16.97 4.54 29.94
C ARG A 75 -17.02 5.36 31.22
N TYR A 76 -16.00 5.24 32.08
CA TYR A 76 -15.93 6.01 33.33
C TYR A 76 -15.65 7.51 33.10
N LYS A 77 -14.93 7.89 32.04
CA LYS A 77 -14.74 9.30 31.66
C LYS A 77 -16.02 9.96 31.14
N ALA A 78 -16.94 9.19 30.55
CA ALA A 78 -18.23 9.69 30.11
C ALA A 78 -19.17 10.02 31.30
N ILE A 79 -18.84 9.58 32.51
CA ILE A 79 -19.60 9.83 33.74
C ILE A 79 -18.83 10.87 34.57
N PRO A 80 -19.48 11.92 35.11
CA PRO A 80 -18.82 12.94 35.95
C PRO A 80 -18.43 12.42 37.34
N ILE A 81 -17.40 11.57 37.39
CA ILE A 81 -16.86 10.96 38.60
C ILE A 81 -15.78 11.87 39.21
N LYS A 82 -15.91 12.19 40.50
CA LYS A 82 -14.98 13.08 41.22
C LYS A 82 -13.57 12.48 41.39
N ASN A 83 -13.47 11.16 41.57
CA ASN A 83 -12.22 10.46 41.91
C ASN A 83 -11.88 9.33 40.92
N LEU A 84 -11.73 9.66 39.64
CA LEU A 84 -11.38 8.69 38.60
C LEU A 84 -10.05 7.94 38.90
N SER A 85 -9.11 8.56 39.60
CA SER A 85 -7.85 7.95 40.01
C SER A 85 -8.04 6.79 41.00
N SER A 86 -8.94 6.93 41.99
CA SER A 86 -9.24 5.87 42.95
C SER A 86 -9.94 4.69 42.27
N VAL A 87 -10.82 4.96 41.30
CA VAL A 87 -11.45 3.91 40.48
C VAL A 87 -10.40 3.20 39.62
N ALA A 88 -9.46 3.96 39.04
CA ALA A 88 -8.36 3.38 38.26
C ALA A 88 -7.55 2.37 39.09
N SER A 89 -7.06 2.79 40.25
CA SER A 89 -6.26 1.92 41.12
C SER A 89 -7.04 0.73 41.66
N PHE A 90 -8.34 0.87 41.93
CA PHE A 90 -9.18 -0.29 42.28
C PHE A 90 -9.24 -1.31 41.12
N MET A 91 -9.49 -0.85 39.90
CA MET A 91 -9.62 -1.71 38.73
C MET A 91 -8.29 -2.37 38.36
N THR A 92 -7.19 -1.64 38.40
CA THR A 92 -5.88 -2.18 38.01
C THR A 92 -5.24 -3.01 39.13
N ASP A 93 -5.23 -2.49 40.36
CA ASP A 93 -4.39 -3.04 41.44
C ASP A 93 -5.13 -4.11 42.25
N VAL A 94 -6.45 -3.99 42.39
CA VAL A 94 -7.27 -4.94 43.18
C VAL A 94 -7.91 -6.00 42.30
N LEU A 95 -8.56 -5.57 41.21
CA LEU A 95 -9.22 -6.50 40.29
C LEU A 95 -8.27 -7.08 39.24
N GLY A 96 -7.04 -6.56 39.15
CA GLY A 96 -6.03 -7.06 38.20
C GLY A 96 -6.38 -6.81 36.73
N ILE A 97 -7.25 -5.84 36.45
CA ILE A 97 -7.65 -5.51 35.08
C ILE A 97 -6.50 -4.76 34.41
N GLY A 98 -5.86 -5.42 33.45
CA GLY A 98 -4.77 -4.84 32.68
C GLY A 98 -5.21 -3.79 31.65
N ASN A 99 -4.24 -3.05 31.13
CA ASN A 99 -4.44 -2.18 29.97
C ASN A 99 -4.48 -3.00 28.68
N CYS A 100 -5.07 -2.42 27.64
CA CYS A 100 -5.05 -2.95 26.30
C CYS A 100 -3.60 -3.05 25.79
N ASN A 101 -3.26 -4.21 25.24
CA ASN A 101 -1.95 -4.50 24.66
C ASN A 101 -2.09 -4.84 23.17
N GLU A 102 -0.95 -5.06 22.51
CA GLU A 102 -0.91 -5.32 21.08
C GLU A 102 -1.65 -6.62 20.71
N ASP A 103 -1.61 -7.62 21.58
CA ASP A 103 -2.27 -8.91 21.36
C ASP A 103 -3.79 -8.77 21.29
N ILE A 104 -4.38 -7.96 22.17
CA ILE A 104 -5.82 -7.70 22.22
C ILE A 104 -6.28 -6.97 20.97
N ILE A 105 -5.52 -5.96 20.50
CA ILE A 105 -5.86 -5.24 19.27
C ILE A 105 -5.71 -6.14 18.03
N CYS A 106 -4.65 -6.95 17.95
CA CYS A 106 -4.50 -7.93 16.89
C CYS A 106 -5.68 -8.91 16.85
N ALA A 107 -6.08 -9.44 18.01
CA ALA A 107 -7.23 -10.35 18.10
C ALA A 107 -8.53 -9.68 17.63
N GLN A 108 -8.72 -8.39 17.96
CA GLN A 108 -9.88 -7.62 17.50
C GLN A 108 -9.89 -7.46 15.98
N ILE A 109 -8.75 -7.14 15.37
CA ILE A 109 -8.63 -7.01 13.92
C ILE A 109 -8.97 -8.33 13.23
N LEU A 110 -8.49 -9.45 13.78
CA LEU A 110 -8.77 -10.78 13.23
C LEU A 110 -10.23 -11.22 13.41
N ASP A 111 -10.86 -10.83 14.52
CA ASP A 111 -12.29 -11.11 14.74
C ASP A 111 -13.18 -10.31 13.78
N LEU A 112 -12.78 -9.07 13.43
CA LEU A 112 -13.47 -8.26 12.42
C LEU A 112 -13.58 -8.97 11.05
N ARG A 113 -12.66 -9.88 10.74
CA ARG A 113 -12.71 -10.70 9.51
C ARG A 113 -13.92 -11.62 9.43
N ARG A 114 -14.55 -11.97 10.56
CA ARG A 114 -15.70 -12.87 10.61
C ARG A 114 -17.01 -12.17 10.26
N PHE A 115 -17.01 -10.84 10.24
CA PHE A 115 -18.18 -10.04 9.93
C PHE A 115 -18.27 -9.81 8.42
N TYR A 116 -19.50 -9.76 7.91
CA TYR A 116 -19.76 -9.49 6.49
C TYR A 116 -19.49 -8.04 6.11
N GLU A 117 -19.71 -7.11 7.05
CA GLU A 117 -19.52 -5.67 6.83
C GLU A 117 -18.46 -5.16 7.82
N VAL A 118 -17.39 -4.58 7.26
CA VAL A 118 -16.29 -4.02 8.03
C VAL A 118 -16.45 -2.51 8.11
N ASP A 119 -16.68 -1.99 9.31
CA ASP A 119 -16.57 -0.56 9.58
C ASP A 119 -15.09 -0.14 9.44
N PHE A 120 -14.79 0.50 8.30
CA PHE A 120 -13.43 0.86 7.93
C PHE A 120 -12.81 1.91 8.86
N ASP A 121 -13.60 2.90 9.30
CA ASP A 121 -13.11 3.93 10.23
C ASP A 121 -12.77 3.31 11.58
N ARG A 122 -13.62 2.40 12.05
CA ARG A 122 -13.36 1.62 13.26
C ARG A 122 -12.08 0.79 13.14
N LEU A 123 -11.89 0.10 12.02
CA LEU A 123 -10.69 -0.69 11.76
C LEU A 123 -9.42 0.18 11.68
N LYS A 124 -9.51 1.34 11.02
CA LYS A 124 -8.41 2.31 10.93
C LYS A 124 -8.00 2.81 12.32
N ASN A 125 -8.96 3.08 13.20
CA ASN A 125 -8.69 3.44 14.59
C ASN A 125 -7.97 2.33 15.38
N LEU A 126 -8.28 1.06 15.09
CA LEU A 126 -7.57 -0.08 15.69
C LEU A 126 -6.11 -0.15 15.21
N TYR A 127 -5.85 0.03 13.91
CA TYR A 127 -4.46 0.12 13.41
C TYR A 127 -3.71 1.31 14.02
N SER A 128 -4.35 2.47 14.17
CA SER A 128 -3.73 3.66 14.77
C SER A 128 -3.37 3.40 16.24
N SER A 129 -4.28 2.77 16.98
CA SER A 129 -4.06 2.40 18.38
C SER A 129 -2.94 1.37 18.52
N LEU A 130 -2.91 0.36 17.64
CA LEU A 130 -1.82 -0.60 17.56
C LEU A 130 -0.50 0.09 17.26
N TRP A 131 -0.49 1.03 16.33
CA TRP A 131 0.70 1.81 15.99
C TRP A 131 1.22 2.62 17.18
N ASP A 132 0.34 3.30 17.91
CA ASP A 132 0.71 4.10 19.09
C ASP A 132 1.29 3.25 20.24
N LEU A 133 0.79 2.01 20.42
CA LEU A 133 1.41 1.05 21.35
C LEU A 133 2.80 0.63 20.88
N LEU A 134 2.95 0.31 19.60
CA LEU A 134 4.22 -0.14 19.03
C LEU A 134 5.29 0.96 19.00
N ARG A 135 4.91 2.23 18.85
CA ARG A 135 5.83 3.39 18.92
C ARG A 135 6.52 3.54 20.26
N LYS A 136 5.91 3.03 21.34
CA LYS A 136 6.50 3.04 22.68
C LYS A 136 7.56 1.95 22.86
N LYS A 137 7.62 0.96 21.95
CA LYS A 137 8.61 -0.12 21.95
C LYS A 137 9.77 0.18 21.01
N ASN A 138 10.82 -0.63 21.12
CA ASN A 138 11.91 -0.61 20.15
C ASN A 138 11.38 -1.04 18.76
N PRO A 139 11.69 -0.31 17.66
CA PRO A 139 11.27 -0.67 16.31
C PRO A 139 11.62 -2.11 15.89
N SER A 140 12.75 -2.65 16.33
CA SER A 140 13.16 -4.02 16.02
C SER A 140 12.23 -5.05 16.67
N GLU A 141 11.85 -4.82 17.93
CA GLU A 141 10.93 -5.68 18.68
C GLU A 141 9.52 -5.60 18.11
N ALA A 142 9.04 -4.38 17.81
CA ALA A 142 7.75 -4.14 17.17
C ALA A 142 7.63 -4.88 15.83
N ARG A 143 8.66 -4.79 14.97
CA ARG A 143 8.72 -5.53 13.70
C ARG A 143 8.66 -7.04 13.92
N LYS A 144 9.44 -7.56 14.86
CA LYS A 144 9.47 -9.01 15.14
C LYS A 144 8.12 -9.52 15.63
N LEU A 145 7.48 -8.78 16.53
CA LEU A 145 6.15 -9.09 17.05
C LEU A 145 5.11 -9.09 15.92
N MET A 146 5.06 -8.02 15.13
CA MET A 146 4.10 -7.90 14.03
C MET A 146 4.33 -8.96 12.96
N LYS A 147 5.58 -9.24 12.57
CA LYS A 147 5.87 -10.35 11.65
C LYS A 147 5.32 -11.68 12.16
N SER A 148 5.44 -11.97 13.46
CA SER A 148 4.88 -13.21 14.01
C SER A 148 3.35 -13.25 14.01
N LYS A 149 2.68 -12.11 14.18
CA LYS A 149 1.22 -12.02 14.27
C LYS A 149 0.54 -11.90 12.90
N PHE A 150 1.22 -11.28 11.93
CA PHE A 150 0.67 -10.92 10.62
C PHE A 150 1.24 -11.79 9.47
N ALA A 151 2.10 -12.78 9.77
CA ALA A 151 2.74 -13.62 8.73
C ALA A 151 1.75 -14.48 7.94
N ASP A 152 0.90 -15.23 8.65
CA ASP A 152 0.07 -16.27 8.01
C ASP A 152 -1.39 -15.88 7.90
N GLU A 153 -1.84 -14.94 8.73
CA GLU A 153 -3.19 -14.40 8.71
C GLU A 153 -3.26 -13.24 7.71
N ALA A 154 -4.36 -13.11 6.96
CA ALA A 154 -4.62 -12.00 6.05
C ALA A 154 -5.24 -10.84 6.85
N PRO A 155 -4.43 -9.95 7.45
CA PRO A 155 -4.87 -9.11 8.54
C PRO A 155 -5.12 -7.68 8.06
N ILE A 156 -4.94 -7.38 6.77
CA ILE A 156 -5.04 -6.05 6.17
C ILE A 156 -6.30 -6.03 5.31
N TYR A 157 -7.22 -5.13 5.63
CA TYR A 157 -8.44 -4.95 4.85
C TYR A 157 -8.24 -3.90 3.76
N THR A 158 -8.82 -4.11 2.59
CA THR A 158 -8.79 -3.17 1.46
C THR A 158 -10.23 -2.84 1.08
N PRO A 159 -10.74 -1.64 1.42
CA PRO A 159 -12.11 -1.22 1.11
C PRO A 159 -12.45 -1.26 -0.38
N SER A 160 -11.48 -0.92 -1.24
CA SER A 160 -11.68 -0.87 -2.69
C SER A 160 -12.18 -2.19 -3.29
N ASP A 161 -11.81 -3.32 -2.69
CA ASP A 161 -12.15 -4.67 -3.15
C ASP A 161 -12.94 -5.47 -2.10
N ASP A 162 -13.33 -4.83 -1.00
CA ASP A 162 -13.97 -5.45 0.17
C ASP A 162 -13.29 -6.78 0.57
N SER A 163 -11.96 -6.75 0.72
CA SER A 163 -11.16 -7.98 0.88
C SER A 163 -10.08 -7.88 1.95
N TRP A 164 -9.79 -9.01 2.59
CA TRP A 164 -8.70 -9.18 3.54
C TRP A 164 -7.49 -9.80 2.85
N ASN A 165 -6.34 -9.17 3.01
CA ASN A 165 -5.10 -9.46 2.28
C ASN A 165 -3.94 -9.70 3.25
N LYS A 166 -3.00 -10.56 2.85
CA LYS A 166 -1.75 -10.75 3.57
C LYS A 166 -0.81 -9.58 3.31
N VAL A 167 0.12 -9.34 4.22
CA VAL A 167 1.21 -8.37 4.03
C VAL A 167 1.97 -8.63 2.72
N SER A 168 2.19 -9.91 2.39
CA SER A 168 2.85 -10.33 1.15
C SER A 168 2.03 -10.09 -0.11
N GLU A 169 0.74 -9.79 -0.01
CA GLU A 169 -0.16 -9.49 -1.13
C GLU A 169 -0.36 -7.98 -1.30
N CYS A 170 0.20 -7.18 -0.41
CA CYS A 170 0.07 -5.73 -0.44
C CYS A 170 1.32 -5.05 -1.01
N LEU A 171 1.12 -3.84 -1.51
CA LEU A 171 2.11 -2.89 -1.99
C LEU A 171 1.72 -1.52 -1.43
N TRP A 172 2.68 -0.76 -0.90
CA TRP A 172 2.36 0.54 -0.29
C TRP A 172 1.80 1.50 -1.33
N SER A 173 2.62 1.87 -2.31
CA SER A 173 2.25 2.71 -3.43
C SER A 173 2.82 2.09 -4.71
N SER A 174 2.16 2.38 -5.84
CA SER A 174 2.61 1.91 -7.14
C SER A 174 2.37 2.96 -8.21
N ALA A 175 3.40 3.26 -8.99
CA ALA A 175 3.27 4.05 -10.21
C ALA A 175 2.72 3.22 -11.38
N THR A 176 2.68 1.89 -11.23
CA THR A 176 2.19 0.97 -12.26
C THR A 176 1.32 -0.15 -11.70
N THR A 177 0.48 -0.75 -12.52
CA THR A 177 -0.40 -1.85 -12.13
C THR A 177 0.37 -3.16 -11.94
N ILE A 178 0.58 -3.56 -10.69
CA ILE A 178 1.09 -4.89 -10.35
C ILE A 178 -0.10 -5.80 -10.02
N ARG A 179 -0.56 -6.61 -10.99
CA ARG A 179 -1.80 -7.41 -10.89
C ARG A 179 -1.86 -8.33 -9.67
N SER A 180 -0.70 -8.77 -9.18
CA SER A 180 -0.60 -9.67 -8.03
C SER A 180 -0.56 -8.98 -6.67
N LYS A 181 -0.71 -7.64 -6.62
CA LYS A 181 -0.60 -6.85 -5.38
C LYS A 181 -1.75 -5.86 -5.23
N LYS A 182 -2.16 -5.61 -3.98
CA LYS A 182 -3.12 -4.56 -3.60
C LYS A 182 -2.41 -3.31 -3.12
N VAL A 183 -2.79 -2.14 -3.65
CA VAL A 183 -2.16 -0.86 -3.30
C VAL A 183 -2.86 -0.27 -2.06
N LEU A 184 -2.09 0.08 -1.03
CA LEU A 184 -2.63 0.52 0.27
C LEU A 184 -2.66 2.04 0.46
N GLU A 185 -1.81 2.79 -0.25
CA GLU A 185 -1.68 4.24 -0.05
C GLU A 185 -3.01 5.01 -0.13
N PRO A 186 -3.93 4.74 -1.08
CA PRO A 186 -5.19 5.50 -1.17
C PRO A 186 -6.03 5.40 0.11
N ASP A 187 -6.07 4.20 0.71
CA ASP A 187 -6.90 3.90 1.88
C ASP A 187 -6.22 4.30 3.19
N TYR A 188 -4.88 4.22 3.24
CA TYR A 188 -4.09 4.32 4.47
C TYR A 188 -3.03 5.43 4.46
N LYS A 189 -3.16 6.46 3.61
CA LYS A 189 -2.15 7.50 3.32
C LYS A 189 -1.29 7.97 4.52
N GLU A 190 -1.90 8.20 5.68
CA GLU A 190 -1.24 8.72 6.89
C GLU A 190 -0.46 7.66 7.69
N MET A 191 -0.60 6.38 7.35
CA MET A 191 -0.11 5.23 8.10
C MET A 191 1.09 4.55 7.44
N ARG A 192 1.81 5.26 6.55
CA ARG A 192 2.97 4.74 5.82
C ARG A 192 3.97 4.04 6.72
N SER A 193 4.35 4.69 7.83
CA SER A 193 5.35 4.12 8.73
C SER A 193 4.88 2.85 9.42
N PHE A 194 3.58 2.72 9.69
CA PHE A 194 3.05 1.47 10.23
C PHE A 194 3.13 0.35 9.18
N PHE A 195 2.58 0.56 7.98
CA PHE A 195 2.53 -0.50 6.96
C PHE A 195 3.91 -0.85 6.39
N VAL A 196 4.72 0.15 6.06
CA VAL A 196 6.04 -0.07 5.44
C VAL A 196 7.09 -0.38 6.50
N ASP A 197 7.23 0.49 7.52
CA ASP A 197 8.36 0.37 8.43
C ASP A 197 8.14 -0.71 9.50
N ILE A 198 6.91 -1.03 9.88
CA ILE A 198 6.62 -2.05 10.91
C ILE A 198 6.15 -3.37 10.31
N LEU A 199 5.07 -3.34 9.52
CA LEU A 199 4.54 -4.57 8.93
C LEU A 199 5.44 -5.11 7.81
N GLY A 200 6.22 -4.23 7.16
CA GLY A 200 7.10 -4.62 6.07
C GLY A 200 6.36 -4.81 4.74
N VAL A 201 5.26 -4.08 4.53
CA VAL A 201 4.61 -3.99 3.22
C VAL A 201 5.64 -3.47 2.22
N ALA A 202 5.79 -4.18 1.10
CA ALA A 202 6.75 -3.81 0.09
C ALA A 202 6.41 -2.45 -0.55
N THR A 203 7.43 -1.73 -0.99
CA THR A 203 7.29 -0.62 -1.94
C THR A 203 7.63 -1.11 -3.35
N LEU A 204 7.12 -0.41 -4.37
CA LEU A 204 7.45 -0.73 -5.75
C LEU A 204 8.98 -0.73 -5.93
N ASN A 205 9.49 -1.78 -6.57
CA ASN A 205 10.91 -1.97 -6.81
C ASN A 205 11.12 -2.78 -8.08
N LEU A 206 12.34 -2.74 -8.61
CA LEU A 206 12.67 -3.34 -9.91
C LEU A 206 12.38 -4.85 -9.97
N GLY A 207 12.61 -5.57 -8.87
CA GLY A 207 12.34 -7.01 -8.77
C GLY A 207 10.85 -7.36 -8.92
N LEU A 208 9.97 -6.60 -8.28
CA LEU A 208 8.52 -6.75 -8.45
C LEU A 208 8.10 -6.41 -9.88
N ILE A 209 8.67 -5.35 -10.45
CA ILE A 209 8.36 -4.91 -11.81
C ILE A 209 8.75 -5.99 -12.83
N TYR A 210 9.95 -6.56 -12.69
CA TYR A 210 10.45 -7.64 -13.54
C TYR A 210 9.63 -8.94 -13.41
N THR A 211 9.20 -9.27 -12.19
CA THR A 211 8.32 -10.42 -11.95
C THR A 211 6.98 -10.25 -12.67
N GLU A 212 6.40 -9.05 -12.63
CA GLU A 212 5.16 -8.75 -13.34
C GLU A 212 5.36 -8.78 -14.87
N LEU A 213 6.47 -8.24 -15.40
CA LEU A 213 6.83 -8.37 -16.82
C LEU A 213 6.92 -9.84 -17.27
N THR A 214 7.51 -10.69 -16.43
CA THR A 214 7.60 -12.14 -16.69
C THR A 214 6.21 -12.75 -16.81
N LYS A 215 5.31 -12.47 -15.85
CA LYS A 215 3.91 -12.91 -15.89
C LYS A 215 3.14 -12.35 -17.10
N LEU A 216 3.42 -11.10 -17.49
CA LEU A 216 2.81 -10.50 -18.68
C LEU A 216 3.21 -11.29 -19.93
N GLY A 217 4.49 -11.66 -20.07
CA GLY A 217 5.00 -12.45 -21.19
C GLY A 217 4.46 -13.88 -21.29
N GLU A 218 3.93 -14.43 -20.19
CA GLU A 218 3.25 -15.73 -20.16
C GLU A 218 1.74 -15.63 -20.42
N SER A 219 1.19 -14.41 -20.42
CA SER A 219 -0.24 -14.13 -20.57
C SER A 219 -0.56 -13.46 -21.92
N LYS A 220 -1.81 -13.02 -22.10
CA LYS A 220 -2.23 -12.17 -23.23
C LYS A 220 -2.50 -10.74 -22.73
N PRO A 221 -1.46 -9.91 -22.53
CA PRO A 221 -1.64 -8.57 -22.00
C PRO A 221 -2.11 -7.59 -23.07
N THR A 222 -2.55 -6.40 -22.67
CA THR A 222 -2.75 -5.27 -23.59
C THR A 222 -1.43 -4.56 -23.85
N VAL A 223 -1.34 -3.84 -24.98
CA VAL A 223 -0.13 -3.08 -25.34
C VAL A 223 0.16 -2.01 -24.29
N GLU A 224 -0.89 -1.31 -23.84
CA GLU A 224 -0.81 -0.22 -22.87
C GLU A 224 -0.22 -0.71 -21.54
N LEU A 225 -0.68 -1.85 -21.02
CA LEU A 225 -0.20 -2.40 -19.76
C LEU A 225 1.28 -2.81 -19.84
N VAL A 226 1.71 -3.39 -20.96
CA VAL A 226 3.12 -3.77 -21.13
C VAL A 226 4.01 -2.55 -21.27
N LYS A 227 3.55 -1.51 -21.98
CA LYS A 227 4.25 -0.23 -22.07
C LYS A 227 4.41 0.42 -20.70
N GLU A 228 3.32 0.52 -19.94
CA GLU A 228 3.31 1.06 -18.57
C GLU A 228 4.36 0.35 -17.70
N GLN A 229 4.39 -0.98 -17.76
CA GLN A 229 5.33 -1.78 -16.99
C GLN A 229 6.79 -1.63 -17.46
N LEU A 230 7.03 -1.48 -18.76
CA LEU A 230 8.35 -1.21 -19.33
C LEU A 230 8.86 0.20 -18.95
N PHE A 231 7.98 1.19 -18.90
CA PHE A 231 8.31 2.52 -18.40
C PHE A 231 8.62 2.50 -16.91
N ALA A 232 7.81 1.81 -16.10
CA ALA A 232 8.12 1.63 -14.68
C ALA A 232 9.47 0.94 -14.46
N PHE A 233 9.80 -0.05 -15.30
CA PHE A 233 11.12 -0.70 -15.30
C PHE A 233 12.23 0.28 -15.65
N ASN A 234 12.04 1.13 -16.66
CA ASN A 234 12.98 2.17 -17.05
C ASN A 234 13.20 3.20 -15.93
N ASP A 235 12.15 3.62 -15.23
CA ASP A 235 12.24 4.57 -14.12
C ASP A 235 13.07 4.01 -12.95
N HIS A 236 12.94 2.71 -12.69
CA HIS A 236 13.69 2.00 -11.64
C HIS A 236 15.02 1.43 -12.14
N PHE A 237 15.36 1.62 -13.42
CA PHE A 237 16.51 0.99 -14.06
C PHE A 237 17.84 1.34 -13.38
N HIS A 238 17.94 2.53 -12.77
CA HIS A 238 19.11 2.95 -12.01
C HIS A 238 19.47 2.01 -10.83
N THR A 239 18.52 1.20 -10.35
CA THR A 239 18.73 0.21 -9.27
C THR A 239 19.12 -1.18 -9.75
N ILE A 240 19.25 -1.40 -11.07
CA ILE A 240 19.42 -2.74 -11.63
C ILE A 240 20.66 -3.49 -11.14
N MET A 241 21.71 -2.76 -10.73
CA MET A 241 22.93 -3.34 -10.17
C MET A 241 22.69 -4.08 -8.85
N ASP A 242 21.62 -3.74 -8.12
CA ASP A 242 21.25 -4.41 -6.87
C ASP A 242 20.59 -5.79 -7.11
N TYR A 243 20.19 -6.07 -8.35
CA TYR A 243 19.43 -7.27 -8.73
C TYR A 243 20.23 -8.20 -9.66
N LYS A 244 21.09 -9.04 -9.06
CA LYS A 244 21.98 -9.97 -9.80
C LYS A 244 21.26 -10.99 -10.69
N ASP A 245 20.02 -11.32 -10.34
CA ASP A 245 19.22 -12.31 -11.06
C ASP A 245 18.54 -11.73 -12.31
N ILE A 246 18.43 -10.40 -12.40
CA ILE A 246 17.84 -9.72 -13.56
C ILE A 246 18.93 -9.48 -14.60
N LYS A 247 18.86 -10.22 -15.71
CA LYS A 247 19.84 -10.16 -16.79
C LYS A 247 19.19 -9.76 -18.12
N PRO A 248 19.93 -9.08 -19.03
CA PRO A 248 19.42 -8.72 -20.35
C PRO A 248 18.84 -9.91 -21.10
N ASP A 249 19.54 -11.04 -21.08
CA ASP A 249 19.12 -12.26 -21.79
C ASP A 249 17.83 -12.87 -21.22
N GLY A 250 17.57 -12.70 -19.93
CA GLY A 250 16.31 -13.11 -19.31
C GLY A 250 15.16 -12.26 -19.81
N MET A 251 15.32 -10.93 -19.74
CA MET A 251 14.34 -9.96 -20.22
C MET A 251 14.07 -10.09 -21.73
N ARG A 252 15.10 -10.33 -22.54
CA ARG A 252 14.97 -10.56 -23.99
C ARG A 252 14.13 -11.79 -24.33
N LYS A 253 14.09 -12.82 -23.49
CA LYS A 253 13.31 -14.04 -23.75
C LYS A 253 11.81 -13.87 -23.46
N LEU A 254 11.43 -12.80 -22.77
CA LEU A 254 10.03 -12.53 -22.45
C LEU A 254 9.28 -12.08 -23.70
N LYS A 255 8.08 -12.64 -23.93
CA LYS A 255 7.19 -12.24 -25.03
C LYS A 255 6.41 -10.98 -24.67
N ILE A 256 7.14 -9.88 -24.50
CA ILE A 256 6.60 -8.59 -24.02
C ILE A 256 6.89 -7.44 -24.99
N PHE A 257 7.67 -7.64 -26.05
CA PHE A 257 7.96 -6.54 -26.97
C PHE A 257 6.81 -6.43 -27.97
N PRO A 258 6.03 -5.32 -27.95
CA PRO A 258 4.98 -5.13 -28.94
C PRO A 258 5.64 -4.89 -30.30
N ILE A 259 5.33 -5.72 -31.29
CA ILE A 259 5.84 -5.59 -32.66
C ILE A 259 4.66 -5.22 -33.55
N ARG A 260 4.73 -4.03 -34.13
CA ARG A 260 3.80 -3.55 -35.15
C ARG A 260 4.13 -4.22 -36.49
N GLN A 261 3.19 -4.99 -37.00
CA GLN A 261 3.19 -5.54 -38.35
C GLN A 261 2.12 -4.83 -39.18
N PRO A 262 2.15 -4.91 -40.52
CA PRO A 262 1.08 -4.35 -41.34
C PRO A 262 -0.28 -4.98 -40.98
N GLY A 263 -1.11 -4.24 -40.26
CA GLY A 263 -2.48 -4.63 -39.88
C GLY A 263 -2.69 -5.09 -38.43
N ASP A 264 -1.64 -5.46 -37.68
CA ASP A 264 -1.79 -5.96 -36.31
C ASP A 264 -0.55 -5.70 -35.43
N ILE A 265 -0.72 -5.75 -34.10
CA ILE A 265 0.37 -5.69 -33.11
C ILE A 265 0.45 -7.04 -32.40
N GLN A 266 1.61 -7.68 -32.48
CA GLN A 266 1.89 -8.96 -31.82
C GLN A 266 3.01 -8.80 -30.81
N PHE A 267 2.89 -9.46 -29.64
CA PHE A 267 3.99 -9.57 -28.70
C PHE A 267 4.99 -10.63 -29.13
N CYS A 268 6.27 -10.25 -29.18
CA CYS A 268 7.38 -11.14 -29.46
C CYS A 268 8.45 -11.04 -28.36
N ASP A 269 9.37 -11.99 -28.38
CA ASP A 269 10.62 -11.87 -27.62
C ASP A 269 11.61 -10.93 -28.34
N GLY A 270 12.64 -10.50 -27.63
CA GLY A 270 13.67 -9.58 -28.11
C GLY A 270 14.64 -10.17 -29.12
N ASN A 271 14.58 -11.49 -29.38
CA ASN A 271 15.39 -12.15 -30.41
C ASN A 271 14.69 -12.16 -31.77
N ALA A 272 13.37 -11.92 -31.81
CA ALA A 272 12.60 -11.84 -33.04
C ALA A 272 13.14 -10.78 -34.01
N ASP A 273 12.84 -10.96 -35.31
CA ASP A 273 13.25 -10.02 -36.36
C ASP A 273 12.29 -8.83 -36.43
N PHE A 274 12.76 -7.71 -35.88
CA PHE A 274 12.11 -6.40 -35.98
C PHE A 274 13.17 -5.29 -36.01
N ALA A 275 12.76 -4.12 -36.51
CA ALA A 275 13.53 -2.89 -36.46
C ALA A 275 12.98 -1.93 -35.39
N ILE A 276 13.81 -1.00 -34.93
CA ILE A 276 13.43 0.05 -33.99
C ILE A 276 13.47 1.39 -34.73
N ALA A 277 12.33 2.05 -34.83
CA ALA A 277 12.19 3.31 -35.55
C ALA A 277 12.67 4.50 -34.70
N ASP A 278 13.97 4.72 -34.69
CA ASP A 278 14.65 5.72 -33.87
C ASP A 278 14.66 7.13 -34.47
N THR A 279 14.12 7.32 -35.67
CA THR A 279 13.94 8.64 -36.29
C THR A 279 12.58 8.72 -36.99
N ARG A 280 11.91 9.89 -36.90
CA ARG A 280 10.59 10.10 -37.53
C ARG A 280 10.61 9.93 -39.05
N PRO A 281 11.60 10.49 -39.81
CA PRO A 281 11.63 10.34 -41.26
C PRO A 281 11.76 8.88 -41.71
N LEU A 282 12.56 8.07 -41.00
CA LEU A 282 12.66 6.64 -41.30
C LEU A 282 11.40 5.89 -40.86
N GLU A 283 10.80 6.21 -39.71
CA GLU A 283 9.52 5.62 -39.31
C GLU A 283 8.48 5.77 -40.43
N ASP A 284 8.28 6.99 -40.93
CA ASP A 284 7.27 7.30 -41.95
C ASP A 284 7.51 6.54 -43.26
N ASN A 285 8.77 6.42 -43.68
CA ASN A 285 9.15 5.71 -44.89
C ASN A 285 8.91 4.18 -44.82
N PHE A 286 8.93 3.62 -43.60
CA PHE A 286 8.93 2.18 -43.34
C PHE A 286 7.69 1.66 -42.59
N ARG A 287 6.79 2.53 -42.10
CA ARG A 287 5.67 2.27 -41.18
C ARG A 287 4.71 1.14 -41.55
N GLN A 288 4.71 0.71 -42.81
CA GLN A 288 3.87 -0.36 -43.34
C GLN A 288 4.63 -1.40 -44.17
N LYS A 289 5.96 -1.29 -44.23
CA LYS A 289 6.81 -2.14 -45.09
C LYS A 289 7.55 -3.22 -44.30
N ILE A 290 7.84 -2.96 -43.03
CA ILE A 290 8.65 -3.83 -42.17
C ILE A 290 8.03 -3.94 -40.78
N LYS A 291 8.46 -4.98 -40.05
CA LYS A 291 8.11 -5.15 -38.64
C LYS A 291 8.89 -4.14 -37.80
N THR A 292 8.17 -3.33 -37.03
CA THR A 292 8.76 -2.29 -36.17
C THR A 292 8.33 -2.48 -34.73
N MET A 293 9.17 -2.07 -33.78
CA MET A 293 8.77 -2.03 -32.38
C MET A 293 7.61 -1.03 -32.20
N GLY A 294 6.55 -1.44 -31.52
CA GLY A 294 5.26 -0.75 -31.39
C GLY A 294 5.24 0.46 -30.46
N PHE A 295 6.37 1.16 -30.35
CA PHE A 295 6.50 2.40 -29.57
C PHE A 295 6.54 3.62 -30.50
N THR A 296 6.14 4.77 -29.98
CA THR A 296 6.35 6.05 -30.66
C THR A 296 7.82 6.48 -30.54
N PHE A 297 8.23 7.44 -31.36
CA PHE A 297 9.57 8.03 -31.30
C PHE A 297 9.92 8.54 -29.88
N ASP A 298 9.01 9.27 -29.23
CA ASP A 298 9.25 9.84 -27.89
C ASP A 298 9.33 8.75 -26.81
N GLU A 299 8.52 7.69 -26.95
CA GLU A 299 8.56 6.51 -26.08
C GLU A 299 9.89 5.75 -26.22
N LEU A 300 10.37 5.53 -27.45
CA LEU A 300 11.65 4.86 -27.73
C LEU A 300 12.84 5.64 -27.18
N HIS A 301 12.81 6.97 -27.30
CA HIS A 301 13.86 7.82 -26.75
C HIS A 301 13.92 7.69 -25.23
N SER A 302 12.77 7.68 -24.56
CA SER A 302 12.67 7.51 -23.10
C SER A 302 13.16 6.13 -22.63
N LEU A 303 12.91 5.08 -23.42
CA LEU A 303 13.39 3.71 -23.17
C LEU A 303 14.85 3.46 -23.57
N GLY A 304 15.57 4.47 -24.05
CA GLY A 304 16.96 4.36 -24.52
C GLY A 304 17.91 3.58 -23.59
N PRO A 305 17.93 3.86 -22.27
CA PRO A 305 18.77 3.11 -21.33
C PRO A 305 18.47 1.61 -21.31
N VAL A 306 17.19 1.24 -21.32
CA VAL A 306 16.75 -0.16 -21.33
C VAL A 306 17.06 -0.81 -22.67
N ILE A 307 16.85 -0.12 -23.81
CA ILE A 307 17.18 -0.65 -25.15
C ILE A 307 18.68 -0.95 -25.28
N ARG A 308 19.54 -0.05 -24.77
CA ARG A 308 20.99 -0.24 -24.72
C ARG A 308 21.39 -1.40 -23.82
N TRP A 309 20.82 -1.46 -22.63
CA TRP A 309 21.08 -2.56 -21.71
C TRP A 309 20.64 -3.92 -22.27
N LEU A 310 19.52 -3.94 -22.99
CA LEU A 310 19.07 -5.07 -23.78
C LEU A 310 19.89 -5.25 -25.06
N GLY A 311 20.94 -4.48 -25.34
CA GLY A 311 21.77 -4.58 -26.55
C GLY A 311 20.98 -4.65 -27.86
N LEU A 312 19.86 -3.92 -27.96
CA LEU A 312 19.00 -3.89 -29.15
C LEU A 312 19.32 -2.70 -30.07
N GLU A 313 20.34 -1.89 -29.73
CA GLU A 313 20.72 -0.68 -30.49
C GLU A 313 21.13 -0.96 -31.94
N GLU A 314 21.65 -2.15 -32.25
CA GLU A 314 21.97 -2.56 -33.63
C GLU A 314 20.72 -2.69 -34.51
N ARG A 315 19.52 -2.72 -33.92
CA ARG A 315 18.23 -2.79 -34.63
C ARG A 315 17.64 -1.41 -34.95
N TYR A 316 18.31 -0.32 -34.59
CA TYR A 316 17.87 1.03 -34.96
C TYR A 316 17.84 1.23 -36.47
N LEU A 317 16.77 1.82 -37.01
CA LEU A 317 16.65 2.08 -38.44
C LEU A 317 17.80 2.95 -38.97
N SER A 318 18.27 3.91 -38.18
CA SER A 318 19.45 4.71 -38.53
C SER A 318 20.73 3.89 -38.77
N ARG A 319 20.81 2.67 -38.21
CA ARG A 319 21.95 1.74 -38.39
C ARG A 319 21.70 0.69 -39.46
N LEU A 320 20.43 0.38 -39.74
CA LEU A 320 20.02 -0.60 -40.74
C LEU A 320 19.89 -0.01 -42.14
N VAL A 321 19.64 1.30 -42.26
CA VAL A 321 19.42 2.00 -43.53
C VAL A 321 20.69 2.71 -43.97
N THR A 322 21.03 2.58 -45.24
CA THR A 322 22.04 3.41 -45.90
C THR A 322 21.33 4.43 -46.79
N GLU A 323 21.44 5.71 -46.46
CA GLU A 323 20.90 6.78 -47.31
C GLU A 323 21.86 7.07 -48.46
N THR A 324 21.44 6.76 -49.68
CA THR A 324 22.18 7.10 -50.90
C THR A 324 21.37 8.09 -51.71
N SER A 325 21.90 9.28 -51.93
CA SER A 325 21.33 10.23 -52.90
C SER A 325 21.99 10.00 -54.27
N LYS A 326 21.17 9.91 -55.31
CA LYS A 326 21.63 9.87 -56.71
C LYS A 326 21.03 11.05 -57.44
N VAL A 327 21.87 11.78 -58.18
CA VAL A 327 21.40 12.81 -59.10
C VAL A 327 21.04 12.13 -60.41
N GLU A 328 19.76 12.17 -60.80
CA GLU A 328 19.28 11.64 -62.08
C GLU A 328 19.53 12.68 -63.20
N ASP A 329 20.77 12.78 -63.69
CA ASP A 329 21.09 13.46 -64.97
C ASP A 329 22.56 13.26 -65.37
N ASP A 330 22.84 12.80 -66.59
CA ASP A 330 24.21 12.62 -67.13
C ASP A 330 24.88 13.96 -67.54
N GLY A 331 24.17 15.09 -67.43
CA GLY A 331 24.60 16.39 -67.96
C GLY A 331 25.09 17.44 -66.95
N ARG A 332 25.25 17.13 -65.65
CA ARG A 332 25.47 18.16 -64.62
C ARG A 332 26.91 18.29 -64.13
N VAL A 333 27.37 19.54 -64.03
CA VAL A 333 28.70 19.93 -63.54
C VAL A 333 28.65 20.24 -62.04
N LEU A 334 29.66 19.81 -61.30
CA LEU A 334 29.81 20.06 -59.87
C LEU A 334 29.83 21.57 -59.58
N ASN A 335 28.91 22.08 -58.75
CA ASN A 335 28.90 23.48 -58.36
C ASN A 335 29.79 23.70 -57.13
N HIS A 336 31.09 23.88 -57.37
CA HIS A 336 32.10 24.07 -56.32
C HIS A 336 31.80 25.23 -55.35
N SER A 337 31.13 26.29 -55.81
CA SER A 337 30.77 27.44 -54.97
C SER A 337 29.70 27.07 -53.94
N LEU A 338 28.65 26.36 -54.37
CA LEU A 338 27.61 25.84 -53.50
C LEU A 338 28.16 24.79 -52.54
N THR A 339 29.00 23.86 -53.02
CA THR A 339 29.66 22.86 -52.18
C THR A 339 30.45 23.51 -51.06
N ARG A 340 31.33 24.48 -51.38
CA ARG A 340 32.14 25.19 -50.39
C ARG A 340 31.28 25.97 -49.37
N THR A 341 30.15 26.54 -49.83
CA THR A 341 29.23 27.26 -48.95
C THR A 341 28.53 26.31 -47.97
N ILE A 342 28.12 25.13 -48.44
CA ILE A 342 27.51 24.09 -47.60
C ILE A 342 28.53 23.54 -46.60
N GLU A 343 29.77 23.26 -47.04
CA GLU A 343 30.86 22.80 -46.16
C GLU A 343 31.17 23.80 -45.05
N LEU A 344 31.30 25.10 -45.38
CA LEU A 344 31.56 26.14 -44.38
C LEU A 344 30.42 26.25 -43.35
N ARG A 345 29.17 26.10 -43.80
CA ARG A 345 28.00 26.11 -42.91
C ARG A 345 27.91 24.85 -42.05
N ALA A 346 28.19 23.68 -42.62
CA ALA A 346 28.22 22.41 -41.88
C ALA A 346 29.33 22.43 -40.82
N HIS A 347 30.53 22.91 -41.16
CA HIS A 347 31.63 23.06 -40.20
C HIS A 347 31.28 24.04 -39.06
N ALA A 348 30.50 25.09 -39.33
CA ALA A 348 30.04 26.01 -38.30
C ALA A 348 28.98 25.40 -37.36
N LEU A 349 28.21 24.40 -37.83
CA LEU A 349 27.20 23.67 -37.03
C LEU A 349 27.82 22.54 -36.19
N CYS A 350 29.00 22.05 -36.55
CA CYS A 350 29.72 21.00 -35.81
C CYS A 350 30.73 21.54 -34.77
N ARG A 351 30.69 22.85 -34.48
CA ARG A 351 31.39 23.51 -33.38
C ARG A 351 30.38 23.93 -32.34
#